data_AF-A0A349DFN1-F1
#
_entry.id   AF-A0A349DFN1-F1
#
_cell.length_a   1.000
_cell.length_b   1.000
_cell.length_c   1.000
_cell.angle_alpha   90.00
_cell.angle_beta   90.00
_cell.angle_gamma   90.00
#
_symmetry.space_group_name_H-M   'P 1'
#
loop_
_entity.id
_entity.type
_entity.pdbx_description
1 polymer ?
#
loop_
_entity_poly.entity_id
_entity_poly.type
_entity_poly.pdbx_seq_one_letter_code
_entity_poly.pdbx_strand_id
1 'polypeptide(L)'
;MATYPVNCSTLLVNDITAETEVVLVDGMQVATVKYVTAAGILGSVTLSPVQPKAEFLEYTSGSQKLFIELVQFRAAFGLTAGQVFNIGSATDQSGENPQNFAKQICSWQ
;
A
#
# COMPACT_ATOMS: atom_id res chain seq x y z
N MET A 1 7.92 -19.48 -6.80
CA MET A 1 7.37 -18.86 -8.03
C MET A 1 5.97 -18.45 -7.66
N ALA A 2 5.78 -17.18 -7.37
CA ALA A 2 4.49 -16.66 -6.97
C ALA A 2 3.45 -16.87 -8.08
N THR A 3 2.27 -17.34 -7.70
CA THR A 3 1.09 -17.36 -8.56
C THR A 3 0.43 -16.00 -8.49
N TYR A 4 0.25 -15.34 -9.64
CA TYR A 4 -0.45 -14.06 -9.73
C TYR A 4 -1.95 -14.29 -9.97
N PRO A 5 -2.84 -13.48 -9.37
CA PRO A 5 -2.55 -12.34 -8.52
C PRO A 5 -2.01 -12.72 -7.12
N VAL A 6 -1.08 -11.92 -6.61
CA VAL A 6 -0.66 -11.99 -5.20
C VAL A 6 -1.52 -10.99 -4.42
N ASN A 7 -2.18 -11.45 -3.37
CA ASN A 7 -3.00 -10.62 -2.51
C ASN A 7 -2.46 -10.61 -1.09
N CYS A 8 -2.29 -9.41 -0.54
CA CYS A 8 -1.83 -9.18 0.83
C CYS A 8 -2.78 -8.20 1.52
N SER A 9 -2.98 -8.37 2.82
CA SER A 9 -3.73 -7.43 3.65
C SER A 9 -2.95 -7.20 4.94
N THR A 10 -2.60 -5.94 5.21
CA THR A 10 -1.76 -5.57 6.35
C THR A 10 -2.36 -4.39 7.10
N LEU A 11 -2.65 -4.57 8.40
CA LEU A 11 -3.04 -3.48 9.28
C LEU A 11 -1.88 -2.49 9.43
N LEU A 12 -2.13 -1.21 9.14
CA LEU A 12 -1.18 -0.11 9.33
C LEU A 12 -1.23 0.38 10.77
N VAL A 13 -2.24 1.20 11.10
CA VAL A 13 -2.54 1.80 12.41
C VAL A 13 -4.02 2.22 12.42
N ASN A 14 -4.61 2.40 13.61
CA ASN A 14 -5.93 3.05 13.77
C ASN A 14 -7.03 2.51 12.83
N ASP A 15 -7.10 1.18 12.70
CA ASP A 15 -8.02 0.43 11.82
C ASP A 15 -7.85 0.64 10.31
N ILE A 16 -6.80 1.34 9.89
CA ILE A 16 -6.44 1.47 8.48
C ILE A 16 -5.69 0.22 8.05
N THR A 17 -6.22 -0.45 7.03
CA THR A 17 -5.63 -1.63 6.42
C THR A 17 -5.15 -1.29 5.01
N ALA A 18 -3.94 -1.74 4.66
CA ALA A 18 -3.42 -1.71 3.31
C ALA A 18 -3.70 -3.06 2.63
N GLU A 19 -4.61 -3.05 1.67
CA GLU A 19 -4.88 -4.18 0.78
C GLU A 19 -4.02 -4.02 -0.47
N THR A 20 -3.10 -4.96 -0.71
CA THR A 20 -2.20 -4.93 -1.86
C THR A 20 -2.51 -6.08 -2.79
N GLU A 21 -2.80 -5.77 -4.04
CA GLU A 21 -2.92 -6.74 -5.13
C GLU A 21 -1.75 -6.54 -6.10
N VAL A 22 -1.04 -7.61 -6.43
CA VAL A 22 0.01 -7.61 -7.46
C VAL A 22 -0.42 -8.50 -8.61
N VAL A 23 -0.45 -7.95 -9.82
CA VAL A 23 -0.82 -8.64 -11.06
C VAL A 23 0.31 -8.59 -12.08
N LEU A 24 0.25 -9.46 -13.09
CA LEU A 24 1.10 -9.36 -14.27
C LEU A 24 0.33 -8.65 -15.39
N VAL A 25 0.84 -7.52 -15.85
CA VAL A 25 0.33 -6.77 -17.01
C VAL A 25 1.44 -6.74 -18.06
N ASP A 26 1.21 -7.38 -19.21
CA ASP A 26 2.20 -7.49 -20.30
C ASP A 26 3.58 -8.00 -19.83
N GLY A 27 3.59 -8.93 -18.87
CA GLY A 27 4.81 -9.49 -18.28
C GLY A 27 5.48 -8.62 -17.19
N MET A 28 4.93 -7.45 -16.88
CA MET A 28 5.37 -6.59 -15.79
C MET A 28 4.51 -6.79 -14.53
N GLN A 29 5.15 -6.80 -13.37
CA GLN A 29 4.44 -6.84 -12.09
C GLN A 29 3.90 -5.45 -11.75
N VAL A 30 2.61 -5.34 -11.49
CA VAL A 30 1.94 -4.07 -11.13
C VAL A 30 1.27 -4.27 -9.78
N ALA A 31 1.61 -3.43 -8.80
CA ALA A 31 1.03 -3.46 -7.47
C ALA A 31 0.00 -2.34 -7.30
N THR A 32 -1.21 -2.69 -6.88
CA THR A 32 -2.23 -1.73 -6.46
C THR A 32 -2.41 -1.85 -4.96
N VAL A 33 -2.17 -0.77 -4.24
CA VAL A 33 -2.39 -0.66 -2.80
C VAL A 33 -3.66 0.16 -2.57
N LYS A 34 -4.65 -0.42 -1.91
CA LYS A 34 -5.86 0.24 -1.44
C LYS A 34 -5.79 0.42 0.07
N TYR A 35 -6.12 1.60 0.54
CA TYR A 35 -6.21 1.88 1.97
C TYR A 35 -7.68 1.85 2.37
N VAL A 36 -8.01 0.95 3.27
CA VAL A 36 -9.38 0.67 3.69
C VAL A 36 -9.53 0.88 5.18
N THR A 37 -10.73 1.30 5.57
CA THR A 37 -11.16 1.50 6.96
C THR A 37 -12.54 0.88 7.13
N ALA A 38 -13.04 0.81 8.36
CA ALA A 38 -14.44 0.41 8.61
C ALA A 38 -15.46 1.31 7.88
N ALA A 39 -15.11 2.57 7.59
CA ALA A 39 -15.97 3.52 6.88
C ALA A 39 -15.88 3.41 5.35
N GLY A 40 -14.93 2.64 4.81
CA GLY A 40 -14.73 2.45 3.38
C GLY A 40 -13.29 2.72 2.92
N ILE A 41 -13.14 2.90 1.60
CA ILE A 41 -11.84 3.11 0.95
C ILE A 41 -11.42 4.58 1.12
N LEU A 42 -10.26 4.81 1.73
CA LEU A 42 -9.61 6.13 1.84
C LEU A 42 -9.00 6.56 0.50
N GLY A 43 -8.36 5.63 -0.19
CA GLY A 43 -7.68 5.90 -1.44
C GLY A 43 -6.90 4.70 -1.94
N SER A 44 -6.22 4.89 -3.07
CA SER A 44 -5.37 3.85 -3.65
C SER A 44 -4.21 4.45 -4.41
N VAL A 45 -3.17 3.65 -4.58
CA VAL A 45 -1.97 3.97 -5.35
C VAL A 45 -1.52 2.74 -6.14
N THR A 46 -1.17 2.94 -7.40
CA THR A 46 -0.64 1.89 -8.27
C THR A 46 0.83 2.14 -8.53
N LEU A 47 1.63 1.09 -8.42
CA LEU A 47 3.07 1.08 -8.57
C LEU A 47 3.49 0.02 -9.58
N SER A 48 4.61 0.27 -10.26
CA SER A 48 5.17 -0.63 -11.27
C SER A 48 6.69 -0.50 -11.29
N PRO A 49 7.45 -1.36 -12.00
CA PRO A 49 8.89 -1.21 -12.12
C PRO A 49 9.33 0.13 -12.70
N VAL A 50 8.51 0.74 -13.57
CA VAL A 50 8.78 2.05 -14.17
C VAL A 50 8.42 3.21 -13.24
N GLN A 51 7.48 2.99 -12.31
CA GLN A 51 7.12 3.93 -11.26
C GLN A 51 7.11 3.20 -9.91
N PRO A 52 8.30 2.89 -9.35
CA PRO A 52 8.45 2.00 -8.21
C PRO A 52 8.16 2.68 -6.88
N LYS A 53 7.86 3.98 -6.88
CA LYS A 53 7.54 4.71 -5.66
C LYS A 53 6.51 5.80 -5.90
N ALA A 54 5.77 6.12 -4.85
CA ALA A 54 4.99 7.34 -4.74
C ALA A 54 5.22 7.95 -3.36
N GLU A 55 5.25 9.28 -3.30
CA GLU A 55 5.65 10.05 -2.13
C GLU A 55 4.63 11.16 -1.88
N PHE A 56 4.49 11.55 -0.60
CA PHE A 56 3.66 12.67 -0.16
C PHE A 56 2.19 12.58 -0.62
N LEU A 57 1.57 11.41 -0.45
CA LEU A 57 0.14 11.23 -0.75
C LEU A 57 -0.69 11.47 0.51
N GLU A 58 -1.80 12.19 0.39
CA GLU A 58 -2.75 12.39 1.48
C GLU A 58 -4.13 11.87 1.06
N TYR A 59 -4.74 11.08 1.94
CA TYR A 59 -6.09 10.56 1.77
C TYR A 59 -6.93 10.93 3.00
N THR A 60 -8.19 11.25 2.76
CA THR A 60 -9.14 11.62 3.81
C THR A 60 -10.48 10.92 3.59
N SER A 61 -11.08 10.46 4.68
CA SER A 61 -12.46 9.93 4.68
C SER A 61 -13.10 10.31 6.01
N GLY A 62 -14.17 11.11 5.95
CA GLY A 62 -14.69 11.78 7.14
C GLY A 62 -13.61 12.65 7.80
N SER A 63 -13.38 12.44 9.11
CA SER A 63 -12.33 13.13 9.86
C SER A 63 -10.98 12.40 9.82
N GLN A 64 -10.94 11.13 9.40
CA GLN A 64 -9.72 10.34 9.39
C GLN A 64 -8.79 10.76 8.26
N LYS A 65 -7.51 10.94 8.59
CA LYS A 65 -6.46 11.34 7.65
C LYS A 65 -5.38 10.27 7.60
N LEU A 66 -4.96 9.95 6.39
CA LEU A 66 -3.83 9.07 6.10
C LEU A 66 -2.83 9.86 5.26
N PHE A 67 -1.61 10.00 5.78
CA PHE A 67 -0.50 10.59 5.08
C PHE A 67 0.53 9.52 4.76
N ILE A 68 0.81 9.33 3.48
CA ILE A 68 1.86 8.43 2.98
C ILE A 68 3.09 9.28 2.68
N GLU A 69 4.13 9.08 3.45
CA GLU A 69 5.44 9.67 3.17
C GLU A 69 6.08 8.98 1.96
N LEU A 70 6.07 7.65 1.96
CA LEU A 70 6.64 6.83 0.90
C LEU A 70 5.91 5.49 0.82
N VAL A 71 5.45 5.13 -0.38
CA VAL A 71 5.17 3.74 -0.73
C VAL A 71 6.17 3.30 -1.79
N GLN A 72 6.83 2.16 -1.57
CA GLN A 72 7.89 1.64 -2.43
C GLN A 72 7.57 0.21 -2.87
N PHE A 73 7.57 0.01 -4.17
CA PHE A 73 7.48 -1.27 -4.86
C PHE A 73 8.89 -1.72 -5.27
N ARG A 74 9.26 -2.94 -4.87
CA ARG A 74 10.52 -3.58 -5.26
C ARG A 74 10.21 -4.92 -5.89
N ALA A 75 10.24 -4.95 -7.22
CA ALA A 75 10.33 -6.17 -8.00
C ALA A 75 11.26 -5.89 -9.19
N ALA A 76 12.22 -6.77 -9.44
CA ALA A 76 13.07 -6.64 -10.62
C ALA A 76 12.41 -7.33 -11.81
N PHE A 77 12.63 -6.78 -13.00
CA PHE A 77 12.18 -7.41 -14.25
C PHE A 77 12.75 -8.83 -14.35
N GLY A 78 11.88 -9.83 -14.53
CA GLY A 78 12.27 -11.24 -14.61
C GLY A 78 12.49 -11.98 -13.29
N LEU A 79 12.30 -11.36 -12.12
CA LEU A 79 12.31 -12.06 -10.84
C LEU A 79 10.89 -12.47 -10.41
N THR A 80 10.76 -13.63 -9.76
CA THR A 80 9.47 -14.11 -9.22
C THR A 80 9.15 -13.60 -7.83
N ALA A 81 10.07 -12.83 -7.23
CA ALA A 81 9.98 -12.31 -5.89
C ALA A 81 9.93 -10.79 -5.87
N GLY A 82 9.22 -10.24 -4.89
CA GLY A 82 9.14 -8.80 -4.70
C GLY A 82 8.46 -8.44 -3.38
N GLN A 83 8.38 -7.14 -3.12
CA GLN A 83 7.76 -6.60 -1.92
C GLN A 83 7.21 -5.19 -2.15
N VAL A 84 6.26 -4.81 -1.29
CA VAL A 84 5.76 -3.44 -1.16
C VAL A 84 5.96 -2.98 0.28
N PHE A 85 6.61 -1.84 0.44
CA PHE A 85 6.86 -1.20 1.73
C PHE A 85 6.15 0.14 1.81
N ASN A 86 5.64 0.50 2.98
CA ASN A 86 4.83 1.69 3.17
C ASN A 86 5.23 2.42 4.46
N ILE A 87 5.46 3.72 4.34
CA ILE A 87 5.85 4.63 5.41
C ILE A 87 4.87 5.80 5.40
N GLY A 88 4.38 6.14 6.58
CA GLY A 88 3.47 7.25 6.73
C GLY A 88 2.97 7.42 8.15
N SER A 89 1.88 8.17 8.26
CA SER A 89 1.16 8.39 9.50
C SER A 89 -0.33 8.41 9.25
N ALA A 90 -1.12 8.10 10.28
CA ALA A 90 -2.55 8.26 10.19
C ALA A 90 -3.19 8.59 11.53
N THR A 91 -4.31 9.29 11.47
CA THR A 91 -5.13 9.63 12.63
C THR A 91 -6.10 8.48 12.95
N ASP A 92 -6.72 8.56 14.13
CA ASP A 92 -7.92 7.79 14.44
C ASP A 92 -9.14 8.26 13.64
N GLN A 93 -10.29 7.61 13.86
CA GLN A 93 -11.56 7.91 13.17
C GLN A 93 -12.10 9.32 13.50
N SER A 94 -11.66 9.93 14.61
CA SER A 94 -12.04 11.30 14.98
C SER A 94 -11.17 12.35 14.32
N GLY A 95 -10.11 11.95 13.61
CA GLY A 95 -9.11 12.86 13.06
C GLY A 95 -8.00 13.25 14.03
N GLU A 96 -7.92 12.56 15.17
CA GLU A 96 -7.01 12.85 16.26
C GLU A 96 -5.91 11.77 16.39
N ASN A 97 -4.98 11.96 17.33
CA ASN A 97 -3.98 10.97 17.70
C ASN A 97 -3.18 10.38 16.51
N PRO A 98 -2.42 11.21 15.77
CA PRO A 98 -1.63 10.72 14.65
C PRO A 98 -0.59 9.70 15.11
N GLN A 99 -0.58 8.54 14.47
CA GLN A 99 0.39 7.47 14.72
C GLN A 99 1.18 7.16 13.45
N ASN A 100 2.50 7.08 13.59
CA ASN A 100 3.39 6.72 12.49
C ASN A 100 3.42 5.21 12.26
N PHE A 101 3.67 4.81 11.02
CA PHE A 101 3.91 3.42 10.63
C PHE A 101 5.01 3.32 9.58
N ALA A 102 5.72 2.20 9.60
CA ALA A 102 6.68 1.79 8.57
C ALA A 102 6.59 0.27 8.45
N LYS A 103 5.91 -0.23 7.42
CA LYS A 103 5.54 -1.65 7.31
C LYS A 103 5.76 -2.18 5.90
N GLN A 104 6.25 -3.43 5.84
CA GLN A 104 6.11 -4.24 4.64
C GLN A 104 4.66 -4.69 4.55
N ILE A 105 3.95 -4.22 3.52
CA ILE A 105 2.52 -4.48 3.35
C ILE A 105 2.23 -5.66 2.44
N CYS A 106 3.22 -6.08 1.65
CA CYS A 106 3.15 -7.29 0.83
C CYS A 106 4.54 -7.82 0.47
N SER A 107 4.68 -9.13 0.30
CA SER A 107 5.89 -9.79 -0.20
C SER A 107 5.56 -11.16 -0.81
N TRP A 108 6.31 -11.58 -1.83
CA TRP A 108 6.12 -12.85 -2.53
C TRP A 108 7.45 -13.45 -3.04
N GLN A 109 7.45 -14.76 -3.36
CA GLN A 109 8.62 -15.53 -3.87
C GLN A 109 8.24 -16.60 -4.92
#